data_AF-A0A969H2P2-F1
#
_entry.id   AF-A0A969H2P2-F1
#
_cell.length_a   1.000
_cell.length_b   1.000
_cell.length_c   1.000
_cell.angle_alpha   90.00
_cell.angle_beta   90.00
_cell.angle_gamma   90.00
#
_symmetry.space_group_name_H-M   'P 1'
#
loop_
_entity.id
_entity.type
_entity.pdbx_description
1 polymer ?
#
loop_
_entity_poly.entity_id
_entity_poly.type
_entity_poly.pdbx_seq_one_letter_code
_entity_poly.pdbx_strand_id
1 'polypeptide(L)'
;MATTVGTLKSEAPISRRILLWVVALFGIFTVTGILLAFNYWVAILFFFTSLLILFRLGLEEYQWRSLWLLLITCLFLAVLVGSLALLFLSNDSRIAQLAQINALAGLFVGSNIRIILTSILIGLAAPLPLVIIPFLLVVAVATFGMLQWHKLDKGNSPSKTFWYVLFGLLGILHFSVTIEKEEIKGSEEELKRLINLGGPGWITIYPGQVVVLHKWGKITRVVGQGSVLLGREEQIKVIVPLGGKGESNTIENVLTRDRIPVKVIISHTVQVESAQEMRKRPLQEAVEEAKKELQRVTTGSSKGEIQTAQERLDQAEEFLKNFQNNKLESDIGDDYDQCDENVVKLVASKVGLKEASLTADIWGSMKGSIGGNLRDVIMSCGFEELFGISGDSNNLDENIQSRKIAEIEKIILDKAKGSGLSKGLVLRSVDISEIQFPQEIEGKIKTEVTALTEARIRDIEARTRELTAEVENRMIVKQTDAITTARLTEARAEHTASEVKARATVIRARGEAEAERLIAQARAEYFGYLAQILRQQNQSEETIKTVLQNLAATNSTIHYIRREQTGGTLPESSNEQN
;
A
#
# COMPACT_ATOMS: atom_id res chain seq x y z
N MET A 1 4.09 10.91 -4.61
CA MET A 1 3.48 9.61 -4.27
C MET A 1 3.91 9.23 -2.86
N ALA A 2 3.29 9.85 -1.86
CA ALA A 2 3.56 9.58 -0.45
C ALA A 2 2.23 9.66 0.30
N THR A 3 1.82 8.51 0.83
CA THR A 3 1.16 8.33 2.13
C THR A 3 -0.03 9.22 2.48
N THR A 4 -1.22 8.82 2.04
CA THR A 4 -2.46 8.94 2.82
C THR A 4 -2.75 7.60 3.48
N VAL A 5 -1.98 7.27 4.51
CA VAL A 5 -2.38 6.23 5.48
C VAL A 5 -3.44 6.90 6.34
N GLY A 6 -4.71 6.73 5.96
CA GLY A 6 -5.82 7.11 6.80
C GLY A 6 -5.65 6.45 8.15
N THR A 7 -5.65 7.26 9.21
CA THR A 7 -5.73 6.79 10.58
C THR A 7 -7.01 6.00 10.74
N LEU A 8 -6.92 4.68 10.53
CA LEU A 8 -7.89 3.71 10.99
C LEU A 8 -8.08 4.00 12.47
N LYS A 9 -9.28 4.49 12.79
CA LYS A 9 -9.75 4.69 14.14
C LYS A 9 -9.40 3.41 14.89
N SER A 10 -8.52 3.52 15.88
CA SER A 10 -8.23 2.46 16.82
C SER A 10 -9.55 2.12 17.52
N GLU A 11 -10.34 1.24 16.90
CA GLU A 11 -11.26 0.39 17.62
C GLU A 11 -10.50 -0.07 18.85
N ALA A 12 -11.03 0.16 20.05
CA ALA A 12 -10.44 -0.40 21.26
C ALA A 12 -10.14 -1.86 20.91
N PRO A 13 -8.85 -2.27 20.92
CA PRO A 13 -8.41 -3.41 20.15
C PRO A 13 -9.30 -4.56 20.56
N ILE A 14 -9.81 -5.32 19.58
CA ILE A 14 -10.71 -6.47 19.80
C ILE A 14 -10.24 -7.31 21.01
N SER A 15 -8.93 -7.35 21.27
CA SER A 15 -8.28 -7.87 22.47
C SER A 15 -8.79 -7.34 23.83
N ARG A 16 -9.09 -6.04 24.01
CA ARG A 16 -9.60 -5.47 25.28
C ARG A 16 -11.04 -5.89 25.55
N ARG A 17 -11.88 -5.98 24.52
CA ARG A 17 -13.25 -6.53 24.63
C ARG A 17 -13.17 -8.01 24.96
N ILE A 18 -12.38 -8.80 24.22
CA ILE A 18 -12.17 -10.23 24.49
C ILE A 18 -11.65 -10.45 25.92
N LEU A 19 -10.70 -9.63 26.39
CA LEU A 19 -10.17 -9.72 27.75
C LEU A 19 -11.26 -9.49 28.80
N LEU A 20 -12.11 -8.47 28.64
CA LEU A 20 -13.26 -8.23 29.52
C LEU A 20 -14.23 -9.42 29.55
N TRP A 21 -14.51 -10.02 28.39
CA TRP A 21 -15.35 -11.22 28.28
C TRP A 21 -14.72 -12.43 28.99
N VAL A 22 -13.44 -12.68 28.79
CA VAL A 22 -12.70 -13.78 29.43
C VAL A 22 -12.68 -13.59 30.94
N VAL A 23 -12.42 -12.38 31.43
CA VAL A 23 -12.42 -12.07 32.87
C VAL A 23 -13.81 -12.24 33.47
N ALA A 24 -14.86 -11.77 32.78
CA ALA A 24 -16.23 -11.89 33.26
C ALA A 24 -16.72 -13.36 33.24
N LEU A 25 -16.40 -14.13 32.19
CA LEU A 25 -16.68 -15.57 32.15
C LEU A 25 -15.93 -16.32 33.26
N PHE A 26 -14.64 -16.03 33.45
CA PHE A 26 -13.85 -16.63 34.52
C PHE A 26 -14.45 -16.32 35.90
N GLY A 27 -14.87 -15.08 36.13
CA GLY A 27 -15.59 -14.67 37.34
C GLY A 27 -16.88 -15.48 37.55
N ILE A 28 -17.72 -15.61 36.51
CA ILE A 28 -18.95 -16.41 36.56
C ILE A 28 -18.63 -17.88 36.89
N PHE A 29 -17.66 -18.50 36.21
CA PHE A 29 -17.29 -19.89 36.47
C PHE A 29 -16.76 -20.09 37.88
N THR A 30 -15.95 -19.17 38.39
CA THR A 30 -15.38 -19.25 39.75
C THR A 30 -16.49 -19.19 40.81
N VAL A 31 -17.39 -18.22 40.71
CA VAL A 31 -18.53 -18.08 41.65
C VAL A 31 -19.50 -19.26 41.53
N THR A 32 -19.74 -19.74 40.31
CA THR A 32 -20.56 -20.93 40.06
C THR A 32 -19.95 -22.17 40.72
N GLY A 33 -18.64 -22.38 40.60
CA GLY A 33 -17.94 -23.50 41.23
C GLY A 33 -18.04 -23.46 42.76
N ILE A 34 -17.88 -22.28 43.37
CA ILE A 34 -18.07 -22.09 44.81
C ILE A 34 -19.51 -22.42 45.20
N LEU A 35 -20.50 -21.86 44.50
CA LEU A 35 -21.92 -22.14 44.78
C LEU A 35 -22.27 -23.63 44.61
N LEU A 36 -21.62 -24.33 43.68
CA LEU A 36 -21.85 -25.76 43.44
C LEU A 36 -21.48 -26.61 44.66
N ALA A 37 -20.48 -26.18 45.43
CA ALA A 37 -20.07 -26.83 46.68
C ALA A 37 -21.09 -26.62 47.82
N PHE A 38 -21.88 -25.54 47.77
CA PHE A 38 -22.90 -25.24 48.79
C PHE A 38 -24.28 -25.77 48.41
N ASN A 39 -24.75 -25.45 47.20
CA ASN A 39 -26.05 -25.86 46.69
C ASN A 39 -26.06 -25.82 45.15
N TYR A 40 -26.18 -26.99 44.54
CA TYR A 40 -26.12 -27.13 43.09
C TYR A 40 -27.21 -26.34 42.35
N TRP A 41 -28.42 -26.18 42.92
CA TRP A 41 -29.50 -25.42 42.29
C TRP A 41 -29.21 -23.92 42.24
N VAL A 42 -28.66 -23.38 43.33
CA VAL A 42 -28.28 -21.96 43.41
C VAL A 42 -27.15 -21.66 42.43
N ALA A 43 -26.19 -22.59 42.30
CA ALA A 43 -25.09 -22.48 41.34
C ALA A 43 -25.58 -22.44 39.89
N ILE A 44 -26.49 -23.36 39.52
CA ILE A 44 -27.09 -23.41 38.19
C ILE A 44 -27.83 -22.10 37.89
N LEU A 45 -28.70 -21.65 38.79
CA LEU A 45 -29.48 -20.44 38.59
C LEU A 45 -28.58 -19.19 38.46
N PHE A 46 -27.53 -19.09 39.27
CA PHE A 46 -26.54 -18.02 39.18
C PHE A 46 -25.77 -18.04 37.86
N PHE A 47 -25.33 -19.21 37.39
CA PHE A 47 -24.59 -19.35 36.14
C PHE A 47 -25.41 -18.83 34.95
N PHE A 48 -26.66 -19.27 34.83
CA PHE A 48 -27.51 -18.89 33.71
C PHE A 48 -27.97 -17.43 33.75
N THR A 49 -28.31 -16.91 34.93
CA THR A 49 -28.68 -15.49 35.07
C THR A 49 -27.49 -14.59 34.76
N SER A 50 -26.30 -14.94 35.23
CA SER A 50 -25.07 -14.19 34.94
C SER A 50 -24.71 -14.26 33.45
N LEU A 51 -24.85 -15.43 32.82
CA LEU A 51 -24.66 -15.59 31.38
C LEU A 51 -25.64 -14.70 30.60
N LEU A 52 -26.91 -14.68 30.98
CA LEU A 52 -27.96 -13.88 30.33
C LEU A 52 -27.67 -12.37 30.46
N ILE A 53 -27.23 -11.91 31.64
CA ILE A 53 -26.82 -10.52 31.88
C ILE A 53 -25.60 -10.15 31.03
N LEU A 54 -24.58 -11.01 31.00
CA LEU A 54 -23.34 -10.78 30.25
C LEU A 54 -23.62 -10.73 28.74
N PHE A 55 -24.50 -11.59 28.23
CA PHE A 55 -24.99 -11.53 26.85
C PHE A 55 -25.83 -10.27 26.55
N ARG A 56 -26.65 -9.81 27.52
CA ARG A 56 -27.43 -8.57 27.37
C ARG A 56 -26.54 -7.34 27.26
N LEU A 57 -25.41 -7.33 27.96
CA LEU A 57 -24.48 -6.20 28.03
C LEU A 57 -23.43 -6.19 26.92
N GLY A 58 -23.02 -7.37 26.42
CA GLY A 58 -21.83 -7.46 25.57
C GLY A 58 -22.08 -7.59 24.06
N LEU A 59 -23.28 -7.95 23.60
CA LEU A 59 -23.60 -8.01 22.17
C LEU A 59 -24.15 -6.66 21.70
N GLU A 60 -23.25 -5.74 21.33
CA GLU A 60 -23.58 -4.52 20.58
C GLU A 60 -24.10 -4.85 19.17
N GLU A 61 -23.66 -5.98 18.59
CA GLU A 61 -24.19 -6.47 17.32
C GLU A 61 -25.57 -7.10 17.52
N TYR A 62 -26.58 -6.27 17.28
CA TYR A 62 -28.00 -6.55 17.42
C TYR A 62 -28.45 -7.87 16.75
N GLN A 63 -27.75 -8.31 15.70
CA GLN A 63 -28.20 -9.35 14.78
C GLN A 63 -28.25 -10.76 15.38
N TRP A 64 -27.34 -11.13 16.30
CA TRP A 64 -27.30 -12.49 16.87
C TRP A 64 -27.92 -12.59 18.26
N ARG A 65 -28.31 -11.45 18.85
CA ARG A 65 -28.72 -11.38 20.25
C ARG A 65 -29.96 -12.21 20.55
N SER A 66 -30.95 -12.22 19.65
CA SER A 66 -32.19 -12.99 19.81
C SER A 66 -31.94 -14.50 19.73
N LEU A 67 -31.11 -14.95 18.78
CA LEU A 67 -30.74 -16.36 18.62
C LEU A 67 -29.96 -16.87 19.85
N TRP A 68 -28.99 -16.09 20.34
CA TRP A 68 -28.25 -16.43 21.55
C TRP A 68 -29.15 -16.46 22.78
N LEU A 69 -30.05 -15.47 22.95
CA LEU A 69 -31.01 -15.47 24.05
C LEU A 69 -31.93 -16.70 24.01
N LEU A 70 -32.39 -17.10 22.82
CA LEU A 70 -33.23 -18.29 22.65
C LEU A 70 -32.44 -19.56 22.99
N LEU A 71 -31.20 -19.68 22.50
CA LEU A 71 -30.32 -20.82 22.80
C LEU A 71 -30.02 -20.93 24.30
N ILE A 72 -29.69 -19.81 24.96
CA ILE A 72 -29.41 -19.76 26.41
C ILE A 72 -30.66 -20.13 27.20
N THR A 73 -31.83 -19.63 26.78
CA THR A 73 -33.10 -19.96 27.43
C THR A 73 -33.45 -21.45 27.28
N CYS A 74 -33.24 -22.01 26.08
CA CYS A 74 -33.36 -23.45 25.83
C CYS A 74 -32.41 -24.26 26.73
N LEU A 75 -31.14 -23.84 26.82
CA LEU A 75 -30.12 -24.54 27.60
C LEU A 75 -30.42 -24.45 29.12
N PHE A 76 -30.88 -23.30 29.60
CA PHE A 76 -31.33 -23.12 30.98
C PHE A 76 -32.49 -24.04 31.34
N LEU A 77 -33.54 -24.04 30.51
CA LEU A 77 -34.67 -24.93 30.69
C LEU A 77 -34.25 -26.40 30.58
N ALA A 78 -33.26 -26.72 29.75
CA ALA A 78 -32.75 -28.08 29.62
C ALA A 78 -32.09 -28.60 30.88
N VAL A 79 -31.25 -27.77 31.49
CA VAL A 79 -30.64 -28.10 32.78
C VAL A 79 -31.69 -28.19 33.88
N LEU A 80 -32.68 -27.28 33.89
CA LEU A 80 -33.74 -27.27 34.90
C LEU A 80 -34.64 -28.50 34.81
N VAL A 81 -35.15 -28.82 33.61
CA VAL A 81 -36.01 -29.99 33.37
C VAL A 81 -35.23 -31.29 33.55
N GLY A 82 -33.98 -31.35 33.07
CA GLY A 82 -33.13 -32.53 33.26
C GLY A 82 -32.84 -32.79 34.74
N SER A 83 -32.59 -31.74 35.52
CA SER A 83 -32.36 -31.86 36.96
C SER A 83 -33.62 -32.28 37.73
N LEU A 84 -34.80 -31.76 37.34
CA LEU A 84 -36.08 -32.22 37.88
C LEU A 84 -36.36 -33.69 37.52
N ALA A 85 -36.10 -34.08 36.28
CA ALA A 85 -36.22 -35.46 35.83
C ALA A 85 -35.28 -36.39 36.61
N LEU A 86 -34.03 -35.96 36.85
CA LEU A 86 -33.08 -36.72 37.66
C LEU A 86 -33.58 -36.90 39.10
N LEU A 87 -34.08 -35.83 39.74
CA LEU A 87 -34.67 -35.92 41.08
C LEU A 87 -35.88 -36.86 41.11
N PHE A 88 -36.77 -36.78 40.11
CA PHE A 88 -37.96 -37.61 40.04
C PHE A 88 -37.61 -39.09 39.80
N LEU A 89 -36.71 -39.37 38.86
CA LEU A 89 -36.24 -40.71 38.51
C LEU A 89 -35.41 -41.36 39.61
N SER A 90 -34.70 -40.57 40.43
CA SER A 90 -33.87 -41.09 41.53
C SER A 90 -34.64 -41.30 42.83
N ASN A 91 -35.71 -40.54 43.08
CA ASN A 91 -36.42 -40.55 44.36
C ASN A 91 -37.63 -41.51 44.40
N ASP A 92 -38.21 -41.89 43.24
CA ASP A 92 -39.39 -42.75 43.21
C ASP A 92 -39.03 -44.25 43.18
N SER A 93 -39.19 -44.91 44.33
CA SER A 93 -39.00 -46.35 44.50
C SER A 93 -39.92 -47.19 43.59
N ARG A 94 -41.03 -46.62 43.11
CA ARG A 94 -41.95 -47.28 42.16
C ARG A 94 -41.36 -47.38 40.76
N ILE A 95 -40.54 -46.42 40.35
CA ILE A 95 -39.85 -46.45 39.05
C ILE A 95 -38.77 -47.53 39.05
N ALA A 96 -38.07 -47.71 40.17
CA ALA A 96 -37.15 -48.82 40.35
C ALA A 96 -37.86 -50.19 40.29
N GLN A 97 -39.09 -50.30 40.82
CA GLN A 97 -39.90 -51.51 40.72
C GLN A 97 -40.44 -51.76 39.29
N LEU A 98 -40.91 -50.72 38.60
CA LEU A 98 -41.37 -50.80 37.20
C LEU A 98 -40.23 -51.19 36.24
N ALA A 99 -39.00 -50.75 36.51
CA ALA A 99 -37.81 -51.13 35.74
C ALA A 99 -37.44 -52.61 35.86
N GLN A 100 -37.78 -53.25 36.98
CA GLN A 100 -37.59 -54.70 37.15
C GLN A 100 -38.62 -55.52 36.36
N ILE A 101 -39.83 -54.98 36.18
CA ILE A 101 -40.94 -55.69 35.53
C ILE A 101 -40.87 -55.59 34.01
N ASN A 102 -40.34 -54.47 33.47
CA ASN A 102 -40.39 -54.19 32.04
C ASN A 102 -38.98 -54.05 31.45
N ALA A 103 -38.57 -54.95 30.54
CA ALA A 103 -37.21 -55.00 29.99
C ALA A 103 -36.80 -53.70 29.27
N LEU A 104 -37.76 -53.00 28.65
CA LEU A 104 -37.56 -51.67 28.06
C LEU A 104 -37.30 -50.59 29.12
N ALA A 105 -37.93 -50.66 30.29
CA ALA A 105 -37.66 -49.73 31.40
C ALA A 105 -36.33 -50.07 32.10
N GLY A 106 -35.98 -51.35 32.19
CA GLY A 106 -34.67 -51.81 32.68
C GLY A 106 -33.49 -51.32 31.83
N LEU A 107 -33.70 -51.11 30.52
CA LEU A 107 -32.71 -50.48 29.62
C LEU A 107 -32.34 -49.06 30.06
N PHE A 108 -33.26 -48.30 30.66
CA PHE A 108 -33.04 -46.90 31.09
C PHE A 108 -32.66 -46.73 32.57
N VAL A 109 -32.98 -47.71 33.44
CA VAL A 109 -32.92 -47.51 34.91
C VAL A 109 -31.84 -48.36 35.62
N GLY A 110 -31.17 -49.29 34.92
CA GLY A 110 -30.26 -50.27 35.56
C GLY A 110 -28.91 -49.77 36.11
N SER A 111 -28.49 -48.53 35.81
CA SER A 111 -27.29 -47.94 36.41
C SER A 111 -27.44 -46.43 36.63
N ASN A 112 -26.78 -45.89 37.66
CA ASN A 112 -26.78 -44.46 37.95
C ASN A 112 -26.38 -43.62 36.72
N ILE A 113 -25.46 -44.14 35.91
CA ILE A 113 -25.01 -43.51 34.66
C ILE A 113 -26.16 -43.42 33.64
N ARG A 114 -27.00 -44.45 33.51
CA ARG A 114 -28.14 -44.45 32.59
C ARG A 114 -29.25 -43.52 33.03
N ILE A 115 -29.50 -43.42 34.34
CA ILE A 115 -30.46 -42.45 34.89
C ILE A 115 -29.97 -41.02 34.60
N ILE A 116 -28.68 -40.75 34.78
CA ILE A 116 -28.07 -39.47 34.43
C ILE A 116 -28.24 -39.19 32.92
N LEU A 117 -27.86 -40.12 32.04
CA LEU A 117 -28.00 -39.95 30.59
C LEU A 117 -29.46 -39.73 30.16
N THR A 118 -30.40 -40.48 30.73
CA THR A 118 -31.84 -40.34 30.42
C THR A 118 -32.36 -38.98 30.89
N SER A 119 -31.93 -38.51 32.07
CA SER A 119 -32.30 -37.19 32.58
C SER A 119 -31.72 -36.05 31.72
N ILE A 120 -30.51 -36.21 31.19
CA ILE A 120 -29.90 -35.25 30.24
C ILE A 120 -30.70 -35.24 28.93
N LEU A 121 -31.09 -36.42 28.42
CA LEU A 121 -31.81 -36.54 27.16
C LEU A 121 -33.23 -35.97 27.26
N ILE A 122 -33.95 -36.24 28.36
CA ILE A 122 -35.22 -35.59 28.69
C ILE A 122 -35.03 -34.08 28.87
N GLY A 123 -33.97 -33.70 29.58
CA GLY A 123 -33.56 -32.32 29.75
C GLY A 123 -33.35 -31.61 28.42
N LEU A 124 -32.71 -32.22 27.43
CA LEU A 124 -32.52 -31.59 26.11
C LEU A 124 -33.79 -31.62 25.25
N ALA A 125 -34.56 -32.70 25.31
CA ALA A 125 -35.72 -32.90 24.43
C ALA A 125 -36.96 -32.09 24.85
N ALA A 126 -37.23 -31.96 26.15
CA ALA A 126 -38.47 -31.34 26.65
C ALA A 126 -38.56 -29.80 26.51
N PRO A 127 -37.47 -29.02 26.70
CA PRO A 127 -37.48 -27.57 26.48
C PRO A 127 -37.63 -27.19 25.02
N LEU A 128 -37.17 -28.03 24.11
CA LEU A 128 -37.18 -27.75 22.68
C LEU A 128 -38.59 -27.40 22.18
N PRO A 129 -39.65 -28.22 22.38
CA PRO A 129 -41.02 -27.80 22.09
C PRO A 129 -41.51 -26.68 23.00
N LEU A 130 -41.10 -26.64 24.27
CA LEU A 130 -41.57 -25.63 25.24
C LEU A 130 -41.10 -24.21 24.90
N VAL A 131 -39.96 -24.06 24.21
CA VAL A 131 -39.45 -22.76 23.72
C VAL A 131 -39.82 -22.54 22.27
N ILE A 132 -39.69 -23.55 21.41
CA ILE A 132 -39.96 -23.42 19.97
C ILE A 132 -41.45 -23.18 19.72
N ILE A 133 -42.37 -23.86 20.41
CA ILE A 133 -43.82 -23.69 20.15
C ILE A 133 -44.27 -22.26 20.48
N PRO A 134 -44.00 -21.69 21.66
CA PRO A 134 -44.35 -20.30 21.94
C PRO A 134 -43.66 -19.31 21.00
N PHE A 135 -42.40 -19.57 20.64
CA PHE A 135 -41.68 -18.73 19.68
C PHE A 135 -42.32 -18.75 18.29
N LEU A 136 -42.63 -19.93 17.76
CA LEU A 136 -43.35 -20.08 16.49
C LEU A 136 -44.77 -19.50 16.56
N LEU A 137 -45.42 -19.55 17.73
CA LEU A 137 -46.73 -18.91 17.94
C LEU A 137 -46.61 -17.38 17.90
N VAL A 138 -45.59 -16.80 18.53
CA VAL A 138 -45.29 -15.36 18.42
C VAL A 138 -45.00 -14.97 16.97
N VAL A 139 -44.20 -15.77 16.26
CA VAL A 139 -43.93 -15.59 14.82
C VAL A 139 -45.23 -15.64 14.01
N ALA A 140 -46.11 -16.61 14.28
CA ALA A 140 -47.39 -16.75 13.60
C ALA A 140 -48.33 -15.56 13.86
N VAL A 141 -48.43 -15.10 15.11
CA VAL A 141 -49.23 -13.92 15.49
C VAL A 141 -48.68 -12.65 14.83
N ALA A 142 -47.35 -12.47 14.84
CA ALA A 142 -46.70 -11.34 14.17
C ALA A 142 -46.90 -11.39 12.65
N THR A 143 -46.83 -12.57 12.04
CA THR A 143 -47.12 -12.79 10.62
C THR A 143 -48.55 -12.40 10.28
N PHE A 144 -49.50 -12.81 11.10
CA PHE A 144 -50.91 -12.47 10.91
C PHE A 144 -51.16 -10.97 11.04
N GLY A 145 -50.59 -10.33 12.06
CA GLY A 145 -50.67 -8.86 12.22
C GLY A 145 -50.05 -8.12 11.04
N MET A 146 -48.91 -8.59 10.53
CA MET A 146 -48.24 -8.01 9.37
C MET A 146 -49.08 -8.12 8.09
N LEU A 147 -49.74 -9.27 7.86
CA LEU A 147 -50.65 -9.49 6.74
C LEU A 147 -51.94 -8.65 6.84
N GLN A 148 -52.38 -8.29 8.05
CA GLN A 148 -53.56 -7.43 8.24
C GLN A 148 -53.25 -5.94 8.08
N TRP A 149 -52.11 -5.48 8.60
CA TRP A 149 -51.77 -4.05 8.61
C TRP A 149 -51.19 -3.56 7.30
N HIS A 150 -50.23 -4.29 6.74
CA HIS A 150 -49.86 -4.03 5.38
C HIS A 150 -50.88 -4.76 4.52
N LYS A 151 -51.64 -4.02 3.72
CA LYS A 151 -52.34 -4.57 2.54
C LYS A 151 -51.28 -5.08 1.54
N LEU A 152 -50.42 -5.99 1.98
CA LEU A 152 -49.41 -6.65 1.18
C LEU A 152 -50.17 -7.27 0.03
N ASP A 153 -49.68 -6.96 -1.15
CA ASP A 153 -50.29 -7.30 -2.41
C ASP A 153 -50.75 -8.76 -2.39
N LYS A 154 -51.92 -9.04 -2.98
CA LYS A 154 -52.60 -10.35 -2.92
C LYS A 154 -51.75 -11.55 -3.35
N GLY A 155 -50.53 -11.33 -3.86
CA GLY A 155 -49.56 -12.34 -4.25
C GLY A 155 -48.61 -12.86 -3.15
N ASN A 156 -48.56 -12.26 -1.95
CA ASN A 156 -47.68 -12.77 -0.89
C ASN A 156 -48.31 -13.93 -0.13
N SER A 157 -47.81 -15.15 -0.35
CA SER A 157 -48.23 -16.35 0.39
C SER A 157 -47.92 -16.21 1.89
N PRO A 158 -48.87 -16.54 2.80
CA PRO A 158 -48.66 -16.51 4.25
C PRO A 158 -47.42 -17.27 4.72
N SER A 159 -47.05 -18.34 4.00
CA SER A 159 -45.84 -19.12 4.26
C SER A 159 -44.56 -18.29 4.07
N LYS A 160 -44.48 -17.47 2.99
CA LYS A 160 -43.32 -16.61 2.74
C LYS A 160 -43.19 -15.53 3.82
N THR A 161 -44.30 -14.93 4.24
CA THR A 161 -44.31 -13.93 5.33
C THR A 161 -43.94 -14.57 6.67
N PHE A 162 -44.36 -15.81 6.94
CA PHE A 162 -43.98 -16.54 8.15
C PHE A 162 -42.47 -16.76 8.24
N TRP A 163 -41.86 -17.30 7.19
CA TRP A 163 -40.40 -17.48 7.14
C TRP A 163 -39.66 -16.14 7.20
N TYR A 164 -40.24 -15.07 6.64
CA TYR A 164 -39.69 -13.73 6.74
C TYR A 164 -39.65 -13.23 8.19
N VAL A 165 -40.77 -13.31 8.91
CA VAL A 165 -40.83 -12.91 10.32
C VAL A 165 -39.91 -13.80 11.17
N LEU A 166 -39.86 -15.10 10.89
CA LEU A 166 -39.00 -16.05 11.59
C LEU A 166 -37.52 -15.69 11.43
N PHE A 167 -37.04 -15.58 10.20
CA PHE A 167 -35.63 -15.27 9.94
C PHE A 167 -35.29 -13.81 10.27
N GLY A 168 -36.25 -12.89 10.22
CA GLY A 168 -36.10 -11.52 10.69
C GLY A 168 -35.91 -11.45 12.21
N LEU A 169 -36.70 -12.21 12.98
CA LEU A 169 -36.54 -12.33 14.43
C LEU A 169 -35.25 -13.05 14.82
N LEU A 170 -34.80 -14.01 14.02
CA LEU A 170 -33.52 -14.70 14.20
C LEU A 170 -32.31 -13.89 13.71
N GLY A 171 -32.53 -12.75 13.04
CA GLY A 171 -31.46 -11.91 12.48
C GLY A 171 -30.71 -12.56 11.30
N ILE A 172 -31.32 -13.56 10.65
CA ILE A 172 -30.70 -14.31 9.55
C ILE A 172 -30.96 -13.63 8.20
N LEU A 173 -32.08 -12.91 8.07
CA LEU A 173 -32.44 -12.25 6.81
C LEU A 173 -31.65 -10.98 6.59
N HIS A 174 -30.69 -11.05 5.68
CA HIS A 174 -30.04 -9.91 5.07
C HIS A 174 -30.20 -10.05 3.56
N PHE A 175 -31.13 -9.31 2.97
CA PHE A 175 -31.08 -9.14 1.53
C PHE A 175 -29.99 -8.12 1.22
N SER A 176 -29.24 -8.37 0.15
CA SER A 176 -28.23 -7.46 -0.36
C SER A 176 -28.65 -7.05 -1.76
N VAL A 177 -28.92 -5.76 -1.93
CA VAL A 177 -29.33 -5.21 -3.22
C VAL A 177 -28.25 -4.25 -3.70
N THR A 178 -27.94 -4.32 -4.99
CA THR A 178 -26.92 -3.48 -5.62
C THR A 178 -27.60 -2.49 -6.56
N ILE A 179 -27.22 -1.22 -6.51
CA ILE A 179 -27.78 -0.18 -7.39
C ILE A 179 -26.68 0.26 -8.34
N GLU A 180 -26.87 -0.01 -9.63
CA GLU A 180 -25.90 0.25 -10.69
C GLU A 180 -26.63 0.75 -11.94
N LYS A 181 -26.17 1.87 -12.53
CA LYS A 181 -26.75 2.47 -13.76
C LYS A 181 -28.26 2.71 -13.67
N GLU A 182 -28.72 3.27 -12.55
CA GLU A 182 -30.17 3.51 -12.28
C GLU A 182 -31.02 2.24 -12.15
N GLU A 183 -30.42 1.06 -12.32
CA GLU A 183 -31.10 -0.22 -12.17
C GLU A 183 -30.79 -0.82 -10.80
N ILE A 184 -31.82 -1.40 -10.21
CA ILE A 184 -31.70 -2.18 -8.98
C ILE A 184 -31.36 -3.61 -9.37
N LYS A 185 -30.12 -4.02 -9.17
CA LYS A 185 -29.63 -5.39 -9.38
C LYS A 185 -29.75 -6.19 -8.09
N GLY A 186 -30.42 -7.32 -8.17
CA GLY A 186 -30.61 -8.27 -7.08
C GLY A 186 -31.40 -9.46 -7.58
N SER A 187 -31.61 -10.48 -6.76
CA SER A 187 -32.58 -11.51 -7.14
C SER A 187 -33.97 -10.88 -7.24
N GLU A 188 -34.78 -11.32 -8.21
CA GLU A 188 -36.14 -10.78 -8.42
C GLU A 188 -36.99 -10.87 -7.13
N GLU A 189 -36.76 -11.91 -6.32
CA GLU A 189 -37.38 -12.05 -5.02
C GLU A 189 -36.92 -10.99 -4.00
N GLU A 190 -35.62 -10.70 -3.92
CA GLU A 190 -35.09 -9.66 -3.02
C GLU A 190 -35.56 -8.27 -3.42
N LEU A 191 -35.62 -7.98 -4.73
CA LEU A 191 -36.13 -6.72 -5.26
C LEU A 191 -37.61 -6.52 -4.90
N LYS A 192 -38.46 -7.52 -5.18
CA LYS A 192 -39.88 -7.50 -4.80
C LYS A 192 -40.06 -7.33 -3.29
N ARG A 193 -39.20 -7.95 -2.49
CA ARG A 193 -39.24 -7.82 -1.03
C ARG A 193 -38.83 -6.41 -0.57
N LEU A 194 -37.73 -5.86 -1.08
CA LEU A 194 -37.28 -4.51 -0.75
C LEU A 194 -38.33 -3.46 -1.12
N ILE A 195 -38.94 -3.58 -2.31
CA ILE A 195 -40.00 -2.67 -2.77
C ILE A 195 -41.23 -2.75 -1.87
N ASN A 196 -41.67 -3.96 -1.47
CA ASN A 196 -42.92 -4.14 -0.74
C ASN A 196 -42.79 -3.97 0.77
N LEU A 197 -41.68 -4.41 1.37
CA LEU A 197 -41.49 -4.52 2.81
C LEU A 197 -40.50 -3.49 3.36
N GLY A 198 -39.59 -2.97 2.51
CA GLY A 198 -38.47 -2.14 2.95
C GLY A 198 -37.38 -2.93 3.70
N GLY A 199 -36.52 -2.22 4.41
CA GLY A 199 -35.47 -2.77 5.27
C GLY A 199 -36.00 -3.56 6.48
N PRO A 200 -35.14 -4.33 7.18
CA PRO A 200 -33.68 -4.19 7.16
C PRO A 200 -33.00 -5.00 6.04
N GLY A 201 -31.97 -4.42 5.44
CA GLY A 201 -31.15 -5.06 4.40
C GLY A 201 -30.01 -4.17 3.96
N TRP A 202 -29.01 -4.73 3.29
CA TRP A 202 -27.88 -3.96 2.79
C TRP A 202 -28.17 -3.48 1.38
N ILE A 203 -27.91 -2.20 1.13
CA ILE A 203 -27.88 -1.64 -0.22
C ILE A 203 -26.46 -1.23 -0.55
N THR A 204 -25.96 -1.66 -1.70
CA THR A 204 -24.65 -1.24 -2.23
C THR A 204 -24.87 -0.30 -3.39
N ILE A 205 -24.51 0.97 -3.20
CA ILE A 205 -24.75 2.05 -4.16
C ILE A 205 -23.45 2.32 -4.91
N TYR A 206 -23.45 2.09 -6.22
CA TYR A 206 -22.28 2.37 -7.07
C TYR A 206 -22.05 3.88 -7.26
N PRO A 207 -20.83 4.30 -7.64
CA PRO A 207 -20.50 5.70 -7.89
C PRO A 207 -21.47 6.39 -8.84
N GLY A 208 -21.79 7.66 -8.54
CA GLY A 208 -22.66 8.49 -9.37
C GLY A 208 -24.14 8.15 -9.30
N GLN A 209 -24.55 7.41 -8.28
CA GLN A 209 -25.94 7.15 -7.95
C GLN A 209 -26.19 7.66 -6.54
N VAL A 210 -27.40 8.18 -6.33
CA VAL A 210 -27.93 8.57 -5.04
C VAL A 210 -29.27 7.92 -4.86
N VAL A 211 -29.52 7.43 -3.66
CA VAL A 211 -30.76 6.74 -3.34
C VAL A 211 -31.45 7.52 -2.25
N VAL A 212 -32.70 7.88 -2.51
CA VAL A 212 -33.53 8.54 -1.51
C VAL A 212 -34.36 7.49 -0.81
N LEU A 213 -34.14 7.37 0.49
CA LEU A 213 -34.83 6.41 1.34
C LEU A 213 -36.03 7.07 2.00
N HIS A 214 -37.13 6.35 2.09
CA HIS A 214 -38.32 6.83 2.77
C HIS A 214 -38.91 5.76 3.68
N LYS A 215 -39.63 6.21 4.70
CA LYS A 215 -40.37 5.37 5.64
C LYS A 215 -41.74 5.99 5.87
N TRP A 216 -42.79 5.19 5.67
CA TRP A 216 -44.18 5.63 5.84
C TRP A 216 -44.52 6.94 5.10
N GLY A 217 -44.00 7.08 3.88
CA GLY A 217 -44.21 8.26 3.03
C GLY A 217 -43.34 9.48 3.37
N LYS A 218 -42.64 9.49 4.50
CA LYS A 218 -41.66 10.54 4.86
C LYS A 218 -40.26 10.13 4.42
N ILE A 219 -39.48 11.06 3.88
CA ILE A 219 -38.09 10.77 3.53
C ILE A 219 -37.27 10.74 4.81
N THR A 220 -36.50 9.66 4.99
CA THR A 220 -35.71 9.45 6.20
C THR A 220 -34.29 9.93 6.04
N ARG A 221 -33.69 9.71 4.85
CA ARG A 221 -32.33 10.13 4.52
C ARG A 221 -32.04 9.95 3.04
N VAL A 222 -31.05 10.70 2.56
CA VAL A 222 -30.45 10.53 1.24
C VAL A 222 -29.10 9.85 1.40
N VAL A 223 -28.86 8.80 0.62
CA VAL A 223 -27.63 8.00 0.71
C VAL A 223 -26.89 8.03 -0.62
N GLY A 224 -25.59 8.36 -0.56
CA GLY A 224 -24.69 8.37 -1.70
C GLY A 224 -24.00 7.02 -1.91
N GLN A 225 -22.91 7.02 -2.69
CA GLN A 225 -22.09 5.85 -2.95
C GLN A 225 -21.64 5.13 -1.67
N GLY A 226 -21.69 3.79 -1.67
CA GLY A 226 -21.21 2.93 -0.60
C GLY A 226 -22.23 1.87 -0.19
N SER A 227 -21.85 1.03 0.79
CA SER A 227 -22.75 0.04 1.39
C SER A 227 -23.46 0.66 2.58
N VAL A 228 -24.79 0.70 2.53
CA VAL A 228 -25.64 1.28 3.57
C VAL A 228 -26.61 0.22 4.06
N LEU A 229 -26.71 0.09 5.38
CA LEU A 229 -27.74 -0.72 6.01
C LEU A 229 -29.04 0.07 6.06
N LEU A 230 -30.09 -0.44 5.41
CA LEU A 230 -31.45 0.09 5.49
C LEU A 230 -32.00 -0.10 6.90
N GLY A 231 -32.60 0.96 7.42
CA GLY A 231 -33.39 0.93 8.64
C GLY A 231 -34.65 0.08 8.44
N ARG A 232 -35.28 -0.29 9.55
CA ARG A 232 -36.53 -1.06 9.53
C ARG A 232 -37.62 -0.29 8.78
N GLU A 233 -38.18 -0.93 7.76
CA GLU A 233 -39.22 -0.39 6.86
C GLU A 233 -38.76 0.81 6.02
N GLU A 234 -37.45 1.06 5.91
CA GLU A 234 -36.93 2.02 4.93
C GLU A 234 -37.00 1.42 3.53
N GLN A 235 -37.64 2.13 2.61
CA GLN A 235 -37.80 1.75 1.22
C GLN A 235 -37.02 2.71 0.32
N ILE A 236 -36.63 2.23 -0.87
CA ILE A 236 -36.05 3.08 -1.91
C ILE A 236 -37.20 3.83 -2.59
N LYS A 237 -37.25 5.16 -2.42
CA LYS A 237 -38.25 5.99 -3.08
C LYS A 237 -37.90 6.20 -4.55
N VAL A 238 -36.63 6.53 -4.79
CA VAL A 238 -36.12 6.91 -6.10
C VAL A 238 -34.60 6.82 -6.09
N ILE A 239 -34.07 6.46 -7.25
CA ILE A 239 -32.65 6.48 -7.56
C ILE A 239 -32.42 7.70 -8.44
N VAL A 240 -31.57 8.60 -7.97
CA VAL A 240 -31.17 9.78 -8.70
C VAL A 240 -29.78 9.55 -9.25
N PRO A 241 -29.62 9.41 -10.58
CA PRO A 241 -28.31 9.49 -11.20
C PRO A 241 -27.70 10.86 -10.92
N LEU A 242 -26.48 10.87 -10.41
CA LEU A 242 -25.62 12.05 -10.35
C LEU A 242 -24.65 12.12 -11.54
N GLY A 243 -24.98 11.46 -12.67
CA GLY A 243 -24.08 11.40 -13.82
C GLY A 243 -22.83 10.55 -13.53
N GLY A 244 -23.02 9.28 -13.20
CA GLY A 244 -21.92 8.39 -12.84
C GLY A 244 -20.88 8.20 -13.94
N LYS A 245 -19.60 8.26 -13.52
CA LYS A 245 -18.38 8.21 -14.33
C LYS A 245 -18.39 9.21 -15.50
N GLY A 246 -18.07 10.45 -15.18
CA GLY A 246 -17.56 11.40 -16.17
C GLY A 246 -18.61 11.85 -17.17
N GLU A 247 -19.69 12.49 -16.71
CA GLU A 247 -20.43 13.35 -17.63
C GLU A 247 -19.44 14.33 -18.24
N SER A 248 -19.21 14.17 -19.54
CA SER A 248 -18.34 15.05 -20.29
C SER A 248 -19.11 16.32 -20.61
N ASN A 249 -18.56 17.45 -20.20
CA ASN A 249 -19.01 18.75 -20.63
C ASN A 249 -18.04 19.23 -21.71
N THR A 250 -18.58 19.55 -22.88
CA THR A 250 -17.79 20.09 -23.98
C THR A 250 -17.93 21.59 -23.97
N ILE A 251 -16.83 22.28 -23.67
CA ILE A 251 -16.80 23.74 -23.60
C ILE A 251 -16.05 24.23 -24.82
N GLU A 252 -16.80 24.82 -25.74
CA GLU A 252 -16.28 25.33 -27.01
C GLU A 252 -15.79 26.78 -26.86
N ASN A 253 -14.85 27.17 -27.73
CA ASN A 253 -14.32 28.53 -27.85
C ASN A 253 -13.77 29.11 -26.55
N VAL A 254 -13.05 28.29 -25.76
CA VAL A 254 -12.28 28.79 -24.63
C VAL A 254 -11.00 29.42 -25.16
N LEU A 255 -10.75 30.70 -24.89
CA LEU A 255 -9.53 31.36 -25.33
C LEU A 255 -8.43 31.14 -24.28
N THR A 256 -7.23 30.79 -24.70
CA THR A 256 -6.04 30.88 -23.85
C THR A 256 -5.61 32.34 -23.66
N ARG A 257 -4.64 32.59 -22.77
CA ARG A 257 -4.03 33.93 -22.60
C ARG A 257 -3.52 34.53 -23.91
N ASP A 258 -3.05 33.67 -24.82
CA ASP A 258 -2.53 34.04 -26.14
C ASP A 258 -3.62 34.15 -27.22
N ARG A 259 -4.90 34.15 -26.81
CA ARG A 259 -6.08 34.23 -27.67
C ARG A 259 -6.23 33.09 -28.67
N ILE A 260 -5.68 31.91 -28.35
CA ILE A 260 -5.87 30.69 -29.13
C ILE A 260 -7.19 30.05 -28.66
N PRO A 261 -8.19 29.87 -29.55
CA PRO A 261 -9.41 29.17 -29.17
C PRO A 261 -9.14 27.67 -29.06
N VAL A 262 -9.61 27.08 -27.97
CA VAL A 262 -9.57 25.65 -27.70
C VAL A 262 -10.96 25.15 -27.35
N LYS A 263 -11.23 23.89 -27.71
CA LYS A 263 -12.42 23.14 -27.32
C LYS A 263 -12.01 22.12 -26.28
N VAL A 264 -12.56 22.21 -25.08
CA VAL A 264 -12.15 21.37 -23.95
C VAL A 264 -13.27 20.42 -23.57
N ILE A 265 -12.96 19.14 -23.52
CA ILE A 265 -13.85 18.09 -23.04
C ILE A 265 -13.44 17.77 -21.62
N ILE A 266 -14.31 18.11 -20.66
CA ILE A 266 -14.06 17.92 -19.23
C ILE A 266 -15.03 16.89 -18.65
N SER A 267 -14.48 15.82 -18.12
CA SER A 267 -15.22 14.81 -17.36
C SER A 267 -15.21 15.20 -15.90
N HIS A 268 -16.36 15.15 -15.23
CA HIS A 268 -16.42 15.44 -13.80
C HIS A 268 -17.23 14.40 -13.06
N THR A 269 -16.86 14.17 -11.79
CA THR A 269 -17.58 13.28 -10.90
C THR A 269 -18.13 14.06 -9.72
N VAL A 270 -19.44 14.00 -9.56
CA VAL A 270 -20.15 14.59 -8.42
C VAL A 270 -20.56 13.48 -7.47
N GLN A 271 -20.46 13.76 -6.18
CA GLN A 271 -20.96 12.90 -5.13
C GLN A 271 -21.84 13.71 -4.19
N VAL A 272 -22.93 13.12 -3.70
CA VAL A 272 -23.63 13.65 -2.52
C VAL A 272 -22.75 13.39 -1.30
N GLU A 273 -22.42 14.45 -0.61
CA GLU A 273 -21.69 14.36 0.64
C GLU A 273 -22.61 13.92 1.76
N SER A 274 -22.13 13.02 2.61
CA SER A 274 -22.91 12.62 3.78
C SER A 274 -23.09 13.82 4.71
N ALA A 275 -24.22 13.89 5.42
CA ALA A 275 -24.45 14.92 6.43
C ALA A 275 -23.32 15.02 7.47
N GLN A 276 -22.68 13.89 7.80
CA GLN A 276 -21.54 13.86 8.71
C GLN A 276 -20.29 14.51 8.10
N GLU A 277 -20.00 14.27 6.83
CA GLU A 277 -18.88 14.91 6.12
C GLU A 277 -19.10 16.40 5.95
N MET A 278 -20.31 16.82 5.57
CA MET A 278 -20.69 18.24 5.52
C MET A 278 -20.48 18.96 6.85
N ARG A 279 -20.81 18.34 7.98
CA ARG A 279 -20.56 18.91 9.32
C ARG A 279 -19.08 19.01 9.66
N LYS A 280 -18.27 18.05 9.20
CA LYS A 280 -16.82 18.05 9.44
C LYS A 280 -16.09 19.10 8.60
N ARG A 281 -16.58 19.41 7.40
CA ARG A 281 -15.91 20.31 6.47
C ARG A 281 -15.63 21.71 7.03
N PRO A 282 -16.60 22.49 7.53
CA PRO A 282 -16.30 23.84 8.02
C PRO A 282 -15.31 23.81 9.20
N LEU A 283 -15.36 22.76 10.01
CA LEU A 283 -14.39 22.54 11.09
C LEU A 283 -12.99 22.22 10.54
N GLN A 284 -12.89 21.37 9.51
CA GLN A 284 -11.63 21.07 8.83
C GLN A 284 -11.06 22.29 8.10
N GLU A 285 -11.93 23.07 7.44
CA GLU A 285 -11.55 24.32 6.77
C GLU A 285 -11.05 25.36 7.78
N ALA A 286 -11.72 25.50 8.93
CA ALA A 286 -11.25 26.36 10.01
C ALA A 286 -9.88 25.93 10.56
N VAL A 287 -9.65 24.62 10.72
CA VAL A 287 -8.34 24.08 11.13
C VAL A 287 -7.27 24.38 10.08
N GLU A 288 -7.55 24.15 8.79
CA GLU A 288 -6.59 24.42 7.72
C GLU A 288 -6.33 25.91 7.51
N GLU A 289 -7.33 26.77 7.71
CA GLU A 289 -7.17 28.22 7.72
C GLU A 289 -6.30 28.68 8.90
N ALA A 290 -6.53 28.14 10.09
CA ALA A 290 -5.69 28.40 11.27
C ALA A 290 -4.24 27.95 11.06
N LYS A 291 -4.01 26.79 10.42
CA LYS A 291 -2.66 26.33 10.05
C LYS A 291 -1.97 27.27 9.06
N LYS A 292 -2.71 27.73 8.03
CA LYS A 292 -2.19 28.70 7.05
C LYS A 292 -1.86 30.05 7.71
N GLU A 293 -2.70 30.51 8.62
CA GLU A 293 -2.46 31.72 9.42
C GLU A 293 -1.17 31.57 10.25
N LEU A 294 -1.04 30.48 11.00
CA LEU A 294 0.16 30.18 11.78
C LEU A 294 1.43 30.15 10.90
N GLN A 295 1.37 29.52 9.72
CA GLN A 295 2.50 29.45 8.80
C GLN A 295 2.92 30.83 8.30
N ARG A 296 1.97 31.71 7.94
CA ARG A 296 2.23 33.10 7.52
C ARG A 296 2.88 33.92 8.63
N VAL A 297 2.37 33.77 9.86
CA VAL A 297 2.84 34.51 11.03
C VAL A 297 4.27 34.06 11.42
N THR A 298 4.57 32.77 11.31
CA THR A 298 5.88 32.20 11.64
C THR A 298 7.03 32.76 10.77
N THR A 299 6.74 33.20 9.53
CA THR A 299 7.76 33.72 8.60
C THR A 299 8.18 35.18 8.79
N GLY A 300 7.68 35.90 9.81
CA GLY A 300 8.11 37.29 10.02
C GLY A 300 7.47 38.08 11.16
N SER A 301 6.73 37.43 12.06
CA SER A 301 5.92 38.11 13.07
C SER A 301 6.50 38.02 14.49
N SER A 302 5.97 38.83 15.40
CA SER A 302 6.39 38.85 16.80
C SER A 302 5.98 37.57 17.54
N LYS A 303 6.71 37.23 18.61
CA LYS A 303 6.43 36.04 19.44
C LYS A 303 4.98 35.99 19.96
N GLY A 304 4.36 37.14 20.20
CA GLY A 304 2.96 37.22 20.65
C GLY A 304 1.96 36.80 19.58
N GLU A 305 2.16 37.20 18.33
CA GLU A 305 1.27 36.84 17.21
C GLU A 305 1.35 35.34 16.89
N ILE A 306 2.56 34.75 17.00
CA ILE A 306 2.74 33.30 16.84
C ILE A 306 1.95 32.55 17.92
N GLN A 307 1.99 33.02 19.18
CA GLN A 307 1.25 32.39 20.27
C GLN A 307 -0.27 32.47 20.05
N THR A 308 -0.80 33.62 19.64
CA THR A 308 -2.24 33.77 19.35
C THR A 308 -2.69 32.89 18.17
N ALA A 309 -1.90 32.80 17.10
CA ALA A 309 -2.20 31.92 15.98
C ALA A 309 -2.17 30.42 16.39
N GLN A 310 -1.24 30.04 17.27
CA GLN A 310 -1.18 28.69 17.81
C GLN A 310 -2.39 28.36 18.69
N GLU A 311 -2.82 29.28 19.57
CA GLU A 311 -4.01 29.09 20.42
C GLU A 311 -5.28 28.90 19.58
N ARG A 312 -5.43 29.60 18.45
CA ARG A 312 -6.55 29.41 17.51
C ARG A 312 -6.52 28.04 16.84
N LEU A 313 -5.33 27.56 16.46
CA LEU A 313 -5.16 26.24 15.87
C LEU A 313 -5.54 25.15 16.90
N ASP A 314 -5.03 25.27 18.12
CA ASP A 314 -5.30 24.31 19.20
C ASP A 314 -6.81 24.27 19.52
N GLN A 315 -7.48 25.42 19.58
CA GLN A 315 -8.93 25.50 19.74
C GLN A 315 -9.70 24.82 18.60
N ALA A 316 -9.33 25.08 17.34
CA ALA A 316 -9.98 24.49 16.18
C ALA A 316 -9.80 22.95 16.15
N GLU A 317 -8.61 22.45 16.48
CA GLU A 317 -8.32 21.01 16.59
C GLU A 317 -9.09 20.36 17.75
N GLU A 318 -9.21 21.03 18.89
CA GLU A 318 -10.00 20.56 20.03
C GLU A 318 -11.50 20.48 19.67
N PHE A 319 -12.05 21.48 18.98
CA PHE A 319 -13.43 21.44 18.47
C PHE A 319 -13.65 20.27 17.50
N LEU A 320 -12.73 20.05 16.56
CA LEU A 320 -12.82 18.94 15.62
C LEU A 320 -12.75 17.58 16.34
N LYS A 321 -11.87 17.46 17.34
CA LYS A 321 -11.73 16.25 18.16
C LYS A 321 -12.97 15.99 19.01
N ASN A 322 -13.52 17.02 19.63
CA ASN A 322 -14.76 16.95 20.40
C ASN A 322 -15.94 16.56 19.50
N PHE A 323 -16.02 17.10 18.28
CA PHE A 323 -17.01 16.69 17.28
C PHE A 323 -16.86 15.22 16.84
N GLN A 324 -15.63 14.72 16.71
CA GLN A 324 -15.39 13.31 16.34
C GLN A 324 -15.67 12.32 17.47
N ASN A 325 -15.48 12.76 18.72
CA ASN A 325 -15.65 11.94 19.93
C ASN A 325 -17.09 11.95 20.44
N ASN A 326 -17.75 13.11 20.44
CA ASN A 326 -19.18 13.21 20.65
C ASN A 326 -19.89 12.83 19.38
N LYS A 327 -20.13 11.53 19.20
CA LYS A 327 -21.12 10.98 18.28
C LYS A 327 -22.48 11.55 18.73
N LEU A 328 -22.78 12.79 18.34
CA LEU A 328 -23.98 13.53 18.70
C LEU A 328 -25.17 12.80 18.07
N GLU A 329 -25.75 11.89 18.86
CA GLU A 329 -26.89 11.06 18.51
C GLU A 329 -28.23 11.74 18.83
N SER A 330 -28.31 13.00 19.30
CA SER A 330 -29.63 13.59 19.62
C SER A 330 -29.94 15.06 19.30
N ASP A 331 -29.06 16.07 19.40
CA ASP A 331 -29.59 17.46 19.51
C ASP A 331 -28.97 18.51 18.59
N ILE A 332 -29.17 18.41 17.27
CA ILE A 332 -28.92 19.56 16.38
C ILE A 332 -30.09 19.74 15.38
N GLY A 333 -31.07 20.53 15.81
CA GLY A 333 -31.74 21.63 15.09
C GLY A 333 -32.38 21.39 13.71
N ASP A 334 -33.63 21.84 13.60
CA ASP A 334 -34.54 21.86 12.43
C ASP A 334 -33.98 22.37 11.09
N ASP A 335 -32.79 22.99 11.05
CA ASP A 335 -32.11 23.42 9.82
C ASP A 335 -31.52 22.24 9.01
N TYR A 336 -31.30 21.08 9.62
CA TYR A 336 -30.81 19.89 8.92
C TYR A 336 -31.91 19.10 8.22
N ASP A 337 -33.11 19.09 8.79
CA ASP A 337 -34.31 18.66 8.09
C ASP A 337 -34.45 19.48 6.79
N GLN A 338 -34.08 20.77 6.77
CA GLN A 338 -34.13 21.59 5.55
C GLN A 338 -33.10 21.21 4.46
N CYS A 339 -31.95 20.63 4.80
CA CYS A 339 -30.92 20.29 3.80
C CYS A 339 -31.20 18.93 3.15
N ASP A 340 -31.57 17.94 3.96
CA ASP A 340 -32.21 16.74 3.44
C ASP A 340 -33.49 17.14 2.70
N GLU A 341 -34.34 18.02 3.23
CA GLU A 341 -35.52 18.55 2.54
C GLU A 341 -35.17 19.29 1.24
N ASN A 342 -34.02 19.96 1.10
CA ASN A 342 -33.61 20.62 -0.14
C ASN A 342 -33.13 19.62 -1.19
N VAL A 343 -32.32 18.62 -0.80
CA VAL A 343 -31.96 17.49 -1.67
C VAL A 343 -33.20 16.64 -1.99
N VAL A 344 -34.11 16.51 -1.04
CA VAL A 344 -35.40 15.84 -1.16
C VAL A 344 -36.38 16.63 -2.01
N LYS A 345 -36.41 17.96 -1.95
CA LYS A 345 -37.18 18.85 -2.84
C LYS A 345 -36.60 18.77 -4.26
N LEU A 346 -35.27 18.72 -4.39
CA LEU A 346 -34.52 18.41 -5.63
C LEU A 346 -34.95 17.08 -6.25
N VAL A 347 -35.15 16.08 -5.40
CA VAL A 347 -35.48 14.72 -5.81
C VAL A 347 -36.98 14.57 -6.03
N ALA A 348 -37.81 15.22 -5.20
CA ALA A 348 -39.27 15.21 -5.27
C ALA A 348 -39.77 15.96 -6.50
N SER A 349 -39.08 17.00 -6.95
CA SER A 349 -39.36 17.63 -8.26
C SER A 349 -39.19 16.66 -9.42
N LYS A 350 -38.33 15.63 -9.28
CA LYS A 350 -38.12 14.57 -10.27
C LYS A 350 -39.20 13.47 -10.24
N VAL A 351 -39.88 13.27 -9.11
CA VAL A 351 -40.79 12.12 -8.86
C VAL A 351 -42.27 12.47 -8.98
N GLY A 352 -42.67 13.75 -8.92
CA GLY A 352 -44.09 14.11 -8.78
C GLY A 352 -44.63 15.34 -9.50
N LEU A 353 -43.83 16.10 -10.25
CA LEU A 353 -44.32 17.28 -10.97
C LEU A 353 -43.84 17.25 -12.42
N LYS A 354 -44.74 17.58 -13.34
CA LYS A 354 -44.41 17.95 -14.72
C LYS A 354 -43.50 19.18 -14.68
N GLU A 355 -42.20 18.99 -14.45
CA GLU A 355 -41.22 20.06 -14.57
C GLU A 355 -39.81 19.46 -14.69
N ALA A 356 -39.44 19.19 -15.94
CA ALA A 356 -38.06 18.98 -16.35
C ALA A 356 -37.17 20.22 -16.12
N SER A 357 -37.71 21.35 -15.63
CA SER A 357 -36.97 22.61 -15.52
C SER A 357 -36.06 22.69 -14.28
N LEU A 358 -36.49 22.23 -13.10
CA LEU A 358 -35.72 22.45 -11.86
C LEU A 358 -34.44 21.58 -11.76
N THR A 359 -34.46 20.36 -12.30
CA THR A 359 -33.27 19.49 -12.35
C THR A 359 -32.29 19.91 -13.46
N ALA A 360 -32.80 20.48 -14.55
CA ALA A 360 -31.97 21.11 -15.57
C ALA A 360 -31.22 22.33 -14.99
N ASP A 361 -31.84 23.06 -14.08
CA ASP A 361 -31.25 24.28 -13.49
C ASP A 361 -30.04 24.02 -12.59
N ILE A 362 -29.99 22.90 -11.85
CA ILE A 362 -28.89 22.65 -10.89
C ILE A 362 -27.70 21.99 -11.58
N TRP A 363 -27.94 20.99 -12.43
CA TRP A 363 -26.88 20.45 -13.28
C TRP A 363 -26.40 21.51 -14.27
N GLY A 364 -27.30 22.32 -14.82
CA GLY A 364 -26.96 23.46 -15.65
C GLY A 364 -26.14 24.51 -14.90
N SER A 365 -26.52 24.85 -13.66
CA SER A 365 -25.77 25.77 -12.80
C SER A 365 -24.39 25.22 -12.45
N MET A 366 -24.28 23.93 -12.15
CA MET A 366 -23.00 23.30 -11.82
C MET A 366 -22.11 23.18 -13.07
N LYS A 367 -22.65 22.73 -14.20
CA LYS A 367 -21.94 22.71 -15.50
C LYS A 367 -21.51 24.12 -15.91
N GLY A 368 -22.35 25.11 -15.67
CA GLY A 368 -22.05 26.53 -15.88
C GLY A 368 -20.94 27.04 -14.96
N SER A 369 -20.96 26.65 -13.68
CA SER A 369 -19.91 27.01 -12.71
C SER A 369 -18.57 26.35 -13.04
N ILE A 370 -18.56 25.04 -13.32
CA ILE A 370 -17.36 24.31 -13.74
C ILE A 370 -16.83 24.88 -15.05
N GLY A 371 -17.72 25.15 -16.02
CA GLY A 371 -17.32 25.70 -17.31
C GLY A 371 -16.81 27.14 -17.23
N GLY A 372 -17.41 27.97 -16.37
CA GLY A 372 -16.92 29.30 -16.05
C GLY A 372 -15.55 29.26 -15.39
N ASN A 373 -15.38 28.45 -14.34
CA ASN A 373 -14.11 28.27 -13.65
C ASN A 373 -13.02 27.74 -14.59
N LEU A 374 -13.33 26.75 -15.43
CA LEU A 374 -12.40 26.22 -16.44
C LEU A 374 -12.00 27.32 -17.43
N ARG A 375 -12.97 28.07 -17.95
CA ARG A 375 -12.72 29.17 -18.89
C ARG A 375 -11.78 30.21 -18.28
N ASP A 376 -12.05 30.64 -17.04
CA ASP A 376 -11.24 31.63 -16.34
C ASP A 376 -9.81 31.12 -16.10
N VAL A 377 -9.65 29.84 -15.73
CA VAL A 377 -8.31 29.25 -15.52
C VAL A 377 -7.56 29.12 -16.84
N ILE A 378 -8.18 28.62 -17.90
CA ILE A 378 -7.54 28.49 -19.22
C ILE A 378 -7.17 29.87 -19.79
N MET A 379 -8.02 30.89 -19.61
CA MET A 379 -7.71 32.27 -20.04
C MET A 379 -6.51 32.86 -19.29
N SER A 380 -6.22 32.38 -18.08
CA SER A 380 -5.04 32.82 -17.31
C SER A 380 -3.74 32.12 -17.74
N CYS A 381 -3.84 30.97 -18.41
CA CYS A 381 -2.71 30.17 -18.86
C CYS A 381 -2.32 30.50 -20.30
N GLY A 382 -1.02 30.66 -20.55
CA GLY A 382 -0.48 30.66 -21.92
C GLY A 382 -0.67 29.30 -22.60
N PHE A 383 -0.66 29.27 -23.92
CA PHE A 383 -0.73 28.04 -24.70
C PHE A 383 0.43 27.10 -24.36
N GLU A 384 1.66 27.61 -24.38
CA GLU A 384 2.85 26.83 -24.01
C GLU A 384 2.79 26.36 -22.56
N GLU A 385 2.23 27.18 -21.66
CA GLU A 385 2.06 26.81 -20.26
C GLU A 385 1.09 25.64 -20.12
N LEU A 386 -0.04 25.66 -20.83
CA LEU A 386 -1.09 24.65 -20.73
C LEU A 386 -0.58 23.25 -21.14
N PHE A 387 0.35 23.19 -22.10
CA PHE A 387 0.94 21.95 -22.60
C PHE A 387 2.36 21.67 -22.10
N GLY A 388 2.89 22.50 -21.20
CA GLY A 388 4.26 22.33 -20.68
C GLY A 388 5.37 22.47 -21.74
N ILE A 389 5.13 23.21 -22.83
CA ILE A 389 6.09 23.45 -23.93
C ILE A 389 7.07 24.58 -23.55
N SER A 390 7.47 24.70 -22.28
CA SER A 390 8.51 25.66 -21.91
C SER A 390 9.87 25.12 -22.34
N GLY A 391 10.59 25.89 -23.18
CA GLY A 391 11.80 25.48 -23.90
C GLY A 391 13.04 25.06 -23.09
N ASP A 392 13.00 25.10 -21.76
CA ASP A 392 14.16 24.79 -20.89
C ASP A 392 14.25 23.32 -20.44
N SER A 393 13.27 22.49 -20.78
CA SER A 393 13.21 21.11 -20.28
C SER A 393 13.81 20.13 -21.29
N ASN A 394 14.88 19.46 -20.86
CA ASN A 394 15.52 18.42 -21.66
C ASN A 394 14.65 17.17 -21.85
N ASN A 395 13.44 17.10 -21.28
CA ASN A 395 12.60 15.90 -21.24
C ASN A 395 11.17 16.20 -21.73
N LEU A 396 10.97 16.14 -23.05
CA LEU A 396 9.70 16.44 -23.72
C LEU A 396 8.58 15.44 -23.31
N ASP A 397 8.94 14.16 -23.09
CA ASP A 397 7.98 13.12 -22.69
C ASP A 397 7.48 13.29 -21.25
N GLU A 398 8.33 13.76 -20.32
CA GLU A 398 7.87 14.13 -18.98
C GLU A 398 7.00 15.38 -19.00
N ASN A 399 7.27 16.32 -19.91
CA ASN A 399 6.52 17.58 -20.04
C ASN A 399 5.13 17.40 -20.66
N ILE A 400 4.99 16.54 -21.67
CA ILE A 400 3.68 16.23 -22.29
C ILE A 400 2.77 15.47 -21.31
N GLN A 401 3.36 14.70 -20.37
CA GLN A 401 2.63 14.11 -19.23
C GLN A 401 2.66 14.99 -17.97
N SER A 402 3.27 16.19 -18.02
CA SER A 402 3.48 17.00 -16.81
C SER A 402 2.20 17.71 -16.40
N ARG A 403 1.64 17.24 -15.29
CA ARG A 403 1.25 17.96 -14.04
C ARG A 403 0.52 19.32 -14.09
N LYS A 404 0.63 20.14 -15.13
CA LYS A 404 -0.09 21.42 -15.23
C LYS A 404 -1.58 21.24 -15.52
N ILE A 405 -1.97 20.24 -16.34
CA ILE A 405 -3.40 19.88 -16.48
C ILE A 405 -3.95 19.46 -15.11
N ALA A 406 -3.23 18.62 -14.36
CA ALA A 406 -3.62 18.23 -13.01
C ALA A 406 -3.66 19.43 -12.03
N GLU A 407 -2.79 20.42 -12.20
CA GLU A 407 -2.82 21.67 -11.43
C GLU A 407 -4.07 22.50 -11.79
N ILE A 408 -4.39 22.62 -13.08
CA ILE A 408 -5.61 23.27 -13.57
C ILE A 408 -6.86 22.57 -13.01
N GLU A 409 -6.93 21.24 -13.11
CA GLU A 409 -8.00 20.42 -12.53
C GLU A 409 -8.16 20.66 -11.03
N LYS A 410 -7.03 20.73 -10.30
CA LYS A 410 -7.02 21.03 -8.87
C LYS A 410 -7.51 22.45 -8.58
N ILE A 411 -7.10 23.45 -9.35
CA ILE A 411 -7.57 24.83 -9.20
C ILE A 411 -9.08 24.90 -9.45
N ILE A 412 -9.59 24.22 -10.49
CA ILE A 412 -11.02 24.15 -10.77
C ILE A 412 -11.76 23.47 -9.63
N LEU A 413 -11.23 22.35 -9.13
CA LEU A 413 -11.79 21.62 -8.00
C LEU A 413 -11.85 22.49 -6.74
N ASP A 414 -10.79 23.22 -6.44
CA ASP A 414 -10.70 24.10 -5.26
C ASP A 414 -11.61 25.33 -5.40
N LYS A 415 -11.70 25.94 -6.59
CA LYS A 415 -12.68 27.01 -6.86
C LYS A 415 -14.12 26.50 -6.74
N ALA A 416 -14.40 25.29 -7.23
CA ALA A 416 -15.72 24.68 -7.16
C ALA A 416 -16.13 24.31 -5.72
N LYS A 417 -15.17 24.02 -4.83
CA LYS A 417 -15.46 23.84 -3.39
C LYS A 417 -15.98 25.12 -2.76
N GLY A 418 -15.39 26.27 -3.09
CA GLY A 418 -15.75 27.57 -2.53
C GLY A 418 -17.01 28.20 -3.12
N SER A 419 -17.36 27.90 -4.38
CA SER A 419 -18.47 28.53 -5.09
C SER A 419 -19.87 28.06 -4.69
N GLY A 420 -20.01 27.39 -3.54
CA GLY A 420 -21.33 27.06 -3.02
C GLY A 420 -22.06 26.00 -3.83
N LEU A 421 -21.47 24.82 -3.97
CA LEU A 421 -22.22 23.54 -4.04
C LEU A 421 -23.01 23.28 -2.72
N SER A 422 -23.62 24.34 -2.18
CA SER A 422 -24.29 24.57 -0.89
C SER A 422 -25.54 23.70 -0.66
N LYS A 423 -25.76 22.70 -1.51
CA LYS A 423 -26.92 21.80 -1.48
C LYS A 423 -26.50 20.34 -1.32
N GLY A 424 -25.41 20.09 -0.58
CA GLY A 424 -24.94 18.74 -0.26
C GLY A 424 -24.30 17.96 -1.41
N LEU A 425 -23.95 18.63 -2.51
CA LEU A 425 -23.21 18.05 -3.62
C LEU A 425 -21.73 18.43 -3.51
N VAL A 426 -20.84 17.55 -3.96
CA VAL A 426 -19.40 17.78 -3.92
C VAL A 426 -18.81 17.29 -5.22
N LEU A 427 -18.05 18.18 -5.86
CA LEU A 427 -17.20 17.83 -6.96
C LEU A 427 -16.02 17.02 -6.39
N ARG A 428 -15.95 15.73 -6.72
CA ARG A 428 -14.89 14.83 -6.22
C ARG A 428 -13.69 14.81 -7.14
N SER A 429 -13.94 14.78 -8.44
CA SER A 429 -12.90 14.84 -9.44
C SER A 429 -13.34 15.65 -10.64
N VAL A 430 -12.34 16.25 -11.26
CA VAL A 430 -12.40 16.96 -12.54
C VAL A 430 -11.24 16.40 -13.34
N ASP A 431 -11.53 15.95 -14.55
CA ASP A 431 -10.58 15.31 -15.46
C ASP A 431 -10.75 15.93 -16.84
N ILE A 432 -9.72 16.60 -17.34
CA ILE A 432 -9.71 17.19 -18.67
C ILE A 432 -9.30 16.10 -19.65
N SER A 433 -10.31 15.44 -20.22
CA SER A 433 -10.12 14.26 -21.06
C SER A 433 -9.54 14.60 -22.43
N GLU A 434 -9.90 15.74 -23.01
CA GLU A 434 -9.41 16.14 -24.34
C GLU A 434 -9.39 17.66 -24.52
N ILE A 435 -8.36 18.16 -25.20
CA ILE A 435 -8.25 19.57 -25.61
C ILE A 435 -8.03 19.59 -27.13
N GLN A 436 -9.04 20.05 -27.85
CA GLN A 436 -9.06 20.14 -29.31
C GLN A 436 -8.74 21.56 -29.77
N PHE A 437 -8.02 21.66 -30.89
CA PHE A 437 -7.67 22.92 -31.53
C PHE A 437 -8.39 23.07 -32.87
N PRO A 438 -8.54 24.30 -33.37
CA PRO A 438 -8.79 24.52 -34.79
C PRO A 438 -7.69 23.86 -35.63
N GLN A 439 -8.08 23.17 -36.70
CA GLN A 439 -7.15 22.44 -37.59
C GLN A 439 -6.02 23.33 -38.13
N GLU A 440 -6.30 24.62 -38.34
CA GLU A 440 -5.32 25.62 -38.80
C GLU A 440 -4.15 25.81 -37.81
N ILE A 441 -4.46 25.79 -36.51
CA ILE A 441 -3.47 25.99 -35.45
C ILE A 441 -2.73 24.67 -35.20
N GLU A 442 -3.45 23.55 -35.19
CA GLU A 442 -2.85 22.22 -35.08
C GLU A 442 -1.81 21.96 -36.18
N GLY A 443 -2.11 22.36 -37.42
CA GLY A 443 -1.16 22.26 -38.54
C GLY A 443 0.12 23.06 -38.29
N LYS A 444 -0.01 24.32 -37.85
CA LYS A 444 1.15 25.19 -37.53
C LYS A 444 1.99 24.63 -36.39
N ILE A 445 1.35 24.19 -35.30
CA ILE A 445 2.03 23.57 -34.16
C ILE A 445 2.77 22.32 -34.61
N LYS A 446 2.12 21.43 -35.38
CA LYS A 446 2.78 20.22 -35.90
C LYS A 446 4.00 20.57 -36.74
N THR A 447 3.91 21.55 -37.63
CA THR A 447 5.05 21.99 -38.45
C THR A 447 6.18 22.56 -37.60
N GLU A 448 5.87 23.43 -36.63
CA GLU A 448 6.86 24.07 -35.78
C GLU A 448 7.52 23.09 -34.79
N VAL A 449 6.73 22.22 -34.15
CA VAL A 449 7.23 21.15 -33.29
C VAL A 449 8.09 20.17 -34.10
N THR A 450 7.68 19.82 -35.32
CA THR A 450 8.50 18.96 -36.20
C THR A 450 9.82 19.66 -36.55
N ALA A 451 9.79 20.94 -36.92
CA ALA A 451 10.98 21.72 -37.24
C ALA A 451 11.93 21.86 -36.03
N LEU A 452 11.40 22.12 -34.83
CA LEU A 452 12.17 22.17 -33.58
C LEU A 452 12.74 20.81 -33.22
N THR A 453 11.97 19.74 -33.38
CA THR A 453 12.42 18.37 -33.11
C THR A 453 13.54 17.98 -34.08
N GLU A 454 13.40 18.29 -35.36
CA GLU A 454 14.45 18.08 -36.37
C GLU A 454 15.71 18.93 -36.10
N ALA A 455 15.56 20.17 -35.66
CA ALA A 455 16.69 21.00 -35.25
C ALA A 455 17.41 20.41 -34.03
N ARG A 456 16.66 19.93 -33.05
CA ARG A 456 17.20 19.31 -31.83
C ARG A 456 17.86 17.95 -32.10
N ILE A 457 17.28 17.14 -32.98
CA ILE A 457 17.90 15.89 -33.45
C ILE A 457 19.24 16.20 -34.12
N ARG A 458 19.29 17.22 -34.99
CA ARG A 458 20.54 17.65 -35.63
C ARG A 458 21.60 18.11 -34.63
N ASP A 459 21.21 18.84 -33.59
CA ASP A 459 22.12 19.28 -32.53
C ASP A 459 22.64 18.09 -31.69
N ILE A 460 21.76 17.16 -31.32
CA ILE A 460 22.14 15.92 -30.62
C ILE A 460 23.08 15.08 -31.49
N GLU A 461 22.81 14.94 -32.78
CA GLU A 461 23.70 14.26 -33.71
C GLU A 461 25.06 14.95 -33.82
N ALA A 462 25.10 16.28 -33.90
CA ALA A 462 26.35 17.04 -33.94
C ALA A 462 27.17 16.83 -32.66
N ARG A 463 26.52 16.91 -31.50
CA ARG A 463 27.15 16.67 -30.20
C ARG A 463 27.60 15.22 -30.02
N THR A 464 26.83 14.27 -30.53
CA THR A 464 27.22 12.84 -30.53
C THR A 464 28.45 12.62 -31.40
N ARG A 465 28.52 13.24 -32.59
CA ARG A 465 29.69 13.18 -33.47
C ARG A 465 30.93 13.80 -32.81
N GLU A 466 30.78 14.94 -32.14
CA GLU A 466 31.86 15.57 -31.38
C GLU A 466 32.35 14.66 -30.26
N LEU A 467 31.44 14.09 -29.48
CA LEU A 467 31.79 13.17 -28.38
C LEU A 467 32.49 11.91 -28.89
N THR A 468 32.02 11.34 -30.01
CA THR A 468 32.69 10.17 -30.63
C THR A 468 34.10 10.52 -31.11
N ALA A 469 34.28 11.70 -31.71
CA ALA A 469 35.61 12.17 -32.13
C ALA A 469 36.54 12.41 -30.92
N GLU A 470 36.01 12.94 -29.81
CA GLU A 470 36.79 13.10 -28.58
C GLU A 470 37.20 11.74 -27.99
N VAL A 471 36.28 10.77 -27.98
CA VAL A 471 36.56 9.41 -27.50
C VAL A 471 37.59 8.70 -28.39
N GLU A 472 37.49 8.83 -29.71
CA GLU A 472 38.49 8.32 -30.66
C GLU A 472 39.86 8.96 -30.44
N ASN A 473 39.93 10.29 -30.30
CA ASN A 473 41.17 10.99 -30.00
C ASN A 473 41.79 10.52 -28.68
N ARG A 474 40.98 10.35 -27.63
CA ARG A 474 41.46 9.78 -26.34
C ARG A 474 41.98 8.35 -26.49
N MET A 475 41.37 7.53 -27.35
CA MET A 475 41.86 6.19 -27.64
C MET A 475 43.19 6.21 -28.39
N ILE A 476 43.34 7.09 -29.39
CA ILE A 476 44.60 7.26 -30.13
C ILE A 476 45.74 7.70 -29.20
N VAL A 477 45.48 8.66 -28.31
CA VAL A 477 46.47 9.10 -27.31
C VAL A 477 46.88 7.94 -26.41
N LYS A 478 45.92 7.19 -25.87
CA LYS A 478 46.23 6.01 -25.03
C LYS A 478 47.01 4.92 -25.78
N GLN A 479 46.69 4.67 -27.05
CA GLN A 479 47.45 3.72 -27.87
C GLN A 479 48.88 4.22 -28.12
N THR A 480 49.05 5.53 -28.36
CA THR A 480 50.36 6.15 -28.55
C THR A 480 51.20 6.07 -27.27
N ASP A 481 50.60 6.33 -26.11
CA ASP A 481 51.25 6.16 -24.80
C ASP A 481 51.64 4.70 -24.53
N ALA A 482 50.78 3.74 -24.91
CA ALA A 482 51.09 2.32 -24.80
C ALA A 482 52.27 1.92 -25.70
N ILE A 483 52.35 2.43 -26.92
CA ILE A 483 53.45 2.16 -27.86
C ILE A 483 54.76 2.80 -27.37
N THR A 484 54.71 4.05 -26.88
CA THR A 484 55.91 4.74 -26.38
C THR A 484 56.44 4.09 -25.11
N THR A 485 55.56 3.68 -24.19
CA THR A 485 55.96 2.92 -23.00
C THR A 485 56.58 1.57 -23.36
N ALA A 486 55.99 0.83 -24.32
CA ALA A 486 56.57 -0.42 -24.82
C ALA A 486 57.98 -0.23 -25.40
N ARG A 487 58.18 0.78 -26.26
CA ARG A 487 59.51 1.11 -26.81
C ARG A 487 60.52 1.51 -25.74
N LEU A 488 60.09 2.25 -24.72
CA LEU A 488 60.97 2.66 -23.62
C LEU A 488 61.37 1.46 -22.76
N THR A 489 60.47 0.48 -22.56
CA THR A 489 60.81 -0.78 -21.89
C THR A 489 61.77 -1.64 -22.70
N GLU A 490 61.61 -1.68 -24.02
CA GLU A 490 62.51 -2.40 -24.94
C GLU A 490 63.91 -1.78 -24.93
N ALA A 491 64.02 -0.45 -25.08
CA ALA A 491 65.30 0.25 -24.99
C ALA A 491 66.00 0.08 -23.63
N ARG A 492 65.24 0.04 -22.53
CA ARG A 492 65.79 -0.26 -21.19
C ARG A 492 66.31 -1.70 -21.11
N ALA A 493 65.59 -2.66 -21.68
CA ALA A 493 66.02 -4.05 -21.72
C ALA A 493 67.33 -4.20 -22.50
N GLU A 494 67.44 -3.58 -23.67
CA GLU A 494 68.67 -3.57 -24.47
C GLU A 494 69.84 -2.92 -23.74
N HIS A 495 69.61 -1.77 -23.09
CA HIS A 495 70.64 -1.12 -22.28
C HIS A 495 71.12 -2.04 -21.16
N THR A 496 70.21 -2.66 -20.40
CA THR A 496 70.58 -3.61 -19.33
C THR A 496 71.32 -4.83 -19.88
N ALA A 497 70.93 -5.36 -21.04
CA ALA A 497 71.63 -6.47 -21.68
C ALA A 497 73.07 -6.08 -22.07
N SER A 498 73.27 -4.87 -22.59
CA SER A 498 74.59 -4.34 -22.94
C SER A 498 75.48 -4.12 -21.70
N GLU A 499 74.91 -3.59 -20.60
CA GLU A 499 75.62 -3.40 -19.34
C GLU A 499 76.03 -4.74 -18.71
N VAL A 500 75.15 -5.74 -18.73
CA VAL A 500 75.45 -7.08 -18.23
C VAL A 500 76.57 -7.71 -19.04
N LYS A 501 76.55 -7.57 -20.37
CA LYS A 501 77.61 -8.07 -21.27
C LYS A 501 78.94 -7.38 -20.98
N ALA A 502 78.95 -6.07 -20.76
CA ALA A 502 80.15 -5.30 -20.41
C ALA A 502 80.69 -5.65 -19.02
N ARG A 503 79.82 -5.91 -18.02
CA ARG A 503 80.26 -6.36 -16.70
C ARG A 503 80.86 -7.77 -16.74
N ALA A 504 80.26 -8.67 -17.53
CA ALA A 504 80.75 -10.03 -17.69
C ALA A 504 82.17 -10.07 -18.30
N THR A 505 82.46 -9.21 -19.30
CA THR A 505 83.81 -9.11 -19.88
C THR A 505 84.84 -8.57 -18.89
N VAL A 506 84.48 -7.56 -18.08
CA VAL A 506 85.37 -7.02 -17.03
C VAL A 506 85.66 -8.07 -15.95
N ILE A 507 84.66 -8.82 -15.50
CA ILE A 507 84.83 -9.88 -14.50
C ILE A 507 85.76 -10.99 -15.05
N ARG A 508 85.56 -11.39 -16.31
CA ARG A 508 86.41 -12.38 -16.97
C ARG A 508 87.87 -11.92 -17.06
N ALA A 509 88.11 -10.70 -17.53
CA ALA A 509 89.46 -10.14 -17.62
C ALA A 509 90.15 -10.04 -16.25
N ARG A 510 89.40 -9.68 -15.20
CA ARG A 510 89.92 -9.63 -13.83
C ARG A 510 90.27 -11.02 -13.29
N GLY A 511 89.43 -12.02 -13.54
CA GLY A 511 89.69 -13.41 -13.15
C GLY A 511 90.92 -14.00 -13.86
N GLU A 512 91.09 -13.70 -15.15
CA GLU A 512 92.27 -14.12 -15.93
C GLU A 512 93.56 -13.47 -15.38
N ALA A 513 93.54 -12.16 -15.08
CA ALA A 513 94.70 -11.47 -14.51
C ALA A 513 95.07 -11.96 -13.09
N GLU A 514 94.08 -12.29 -12.26
CA GLU A 514 94.30 -12.81 -10.91
C GLU A 514 94.86 -14.24 -10.94
N ALA A 515 94.37 -15.09 -11.86
CA ALA A 515 94.92 -16.41 -12.10
C ALA A 515 96.39 -16.35 -12.57
N GLU A 516 96.74 -15.44 -13.48
CA GLU A 516 98.13 -15.24 -13.93
C GLU A 516 99.04 -14.82 -12.77
N ARG A 517 98.56 -13.92 -11.89
CA ARG A 517 99.32 -13.47 -10.71
C ARG A 517 99.60 -14.62 -9.75
N LEU A 518 98.59 -15.45 -9.46
CA LEU A 518 98.75 -16.62 -8.58
C LEU A 518 99.71 -17.66 -9.18
N ILE A 519 99.64 -17.89 -10.48
CA ILE A 519 100.58 -18.78 -11.19
C ILE A 519 102.01 -18.24 -11.12
N ALA A 520 102.21 -16.93 -11.28
CA ALA A 520 103.52 -16.30 -11.18
C ALA A 520 104.11 -16.42 -9.77
N GLN A 521 103.28 -16.23 -8.73
CA GLN A 521 103.71 -16.37 -7.34
C GLN A 521 104.10 -17.81 -7.00
N ALA A 522 103.26 -18.80 -7.35
CA ALA A 522 103.56 -20.21 -7.12
C ALA A 522 104.86 -20.64 -7.84
N ARG A 523 105.15 -20.08 -9.01
CA ARG A 523 106.42 -20.32 -9.71
C ARG A 523 107.62 -19.75 -8.98
N ALA A 524 107.54 -18.54 -8.46
CA ALA A 524 108.61 -17.92 -7.70
C ALA A 524 108.95 -18.75 -6.45
N GLU A 525 107.91 -19.24 -5.74
CA GLU A 525 108.07 -20.12 -4.60
C GLU A 525 108.71 -21.46 -4.99
N TYR A 526 108.26 -22.08 -6.09
CA TYR A 526 108.85 -23.32 -6.59
C TYR A 526 110.33 -23.16 -6.97
N PHE A 527 110.70 -22.06 -7.65
CA PHE A 527 112.10 -21.78 -7.98
C PHE A 527 112.96 -21.53 -6.73
N GLY A 528 112.41 -20.85 -5.72
CA GLY A 528 113.06 -20.68 -4.43
C GLY A 528 113.35 -22.01 -3.74
N TYR A 529 112.35 -22.91 -3.71
CA TYR A 529 112.49 -24.24 -3.12
C TYR A 529 113.51 -25.11 -3.87
N LEU A 530 113.49 -25.07 -5.21
CA LEU A 530 114.42 -25.84 -6.04
C LEU A 530 115.87 -25.37 -5.87
N ALA A 531 116.08 -24.05 -5.74
CA ALA A 531 117.40 -23.49 -5.42
C ALA A 531 117.91 -23.95 -4.04
N GLN A 532 117.01 -24.05 -3.05
CA GLN A 532 117.36 -24.50 -1.71
C GLN A 532 117.76 -25.98 -1.69
N ILE A 533 117.05 -26.84 -2.41
CA ILE A 533 117.41 -28.26 -2.57
C ILE A 533 118.79 -28.41 -3.21
N LEU A 534 119.04 -27.67 -4.30
CA LEU A 534 120.32 -27.75 -5.00
C LEU A 534 121.49 -27.28 -4.12
N ARG A 535 121.28 -26.28 -3.26
CA ARG A 535 122.26 -25.84 -2.25
C ARG A 535 122.53 -26.93 -1.20
N GLN A 536 121.49 -27.64 -0.73
CA GLN A 536 121.67 -28.74 0.22
C GLN A 536 122.47 -29.92 -0.37
N GLN A 537 122.47 -30.07 -1.70
CA GLN A 537 123.24 -31.10 -2.40
C GLN A 537 124.69 -30.68 -2.72
N ASN A 538 125.20 -29.59 -2.12
CA ASN A 538 126.55 -29.05 -2.37
C ASN A 538 126.86 -28.78 -3.85
N GLN A 539 125.84 -28.48 -4.66
CA GLN A 539 126.07 -28.05 -6.03
C GLN A 539 126.73 -26.67 -6.04
N SER A 540 127.69 -26.46 -6.94
CA SER A 540 128.34 -25.16 -7.07
C SER A 540 127.31 -24.08 -7.48
N GLU A 541 127.46 -22.84 -6.99
CA GLU A 541 126.52 -21.75 -7.32
C GLU A 541 126.35 -21.54 -8.83
N GLU A 542 127.40 -21.79 -9.60
CA GLU A 542 127.37 -21.68 -11.06
C GLU A 542 126.44 -22.72 -11.68
N THR A 543 126.47 -23.97 -11.18
CA THR A 543 125.56 -25.04 -11.60
C THR A 543 124.10 -24.72 -11.24
N ILE A 544 123.85 -24.18 -10.04
CA ILE A 544 122.50 -23.78 -9.60
C ILE A 544 121.95 -22.68 -10.51
N LYS A 545 122.78 -21.70 -10.87
CA LYS A 545 122.41 -20.59 -11.76
C LYS A 545 122.06 -21.10 -13.16
N THR A 546 122.85 -22.01 -13.72
CA THR A 546 122.58 -22.60 -15.04
C THR A 546 121.29 -23.43 -15.04
N VAL A 547 121.04 -24.22 -14.00
CA VAL A 547 119.81 -25.02 -13.89
C VAL A 547 118.58 -24.13 -13.78
N LEU A 548 118.61 -23.08 -12.94
CA LEU A 548 117.51 -22.12 -12.82
C LEU A 548 117.29 -21.32 -14.10
N GLN A 549 118.35 -20.94 -14.82
CA GLN A 549 118.26 -20.24 -16.10
C GLN A 549 117.66 -21.12 -17.20
N ASN A 550 118.07 -22.39 -17.28
CA ASN A 550 117.50 -23.34 -18.24
C ASN A 550 116.04 -23.65 -17.92
N LEU A 551 115.68 -23.82 -16.64
CA LEU A 551 114.29 -23.99 -16.23
C LEU A 551 113.44 -22.75 -16.50
N ALA A 552 113.96 -21.54 -16.29
CA ALA A 552 113.28 -20.29 -16.65
C ALA A 552 113.06 -20.19 -18.17
N ALA A 553 114.06 -20.58 -18.97
CA ALA A 553 113.95 -20.62 -20.43
C ALA A 553 112.89 -21.62 -20.90
N THR A 554 112.91 -22.87 -20.41
CA THR A 554 111.91 -23.89 -20.78
C THR A 554 110.49 -23.48 -20.36
N ASN A 555 110.34 -22.82 -19.22
CA ASN A 555 109.04 -22.37 -18.72
C ASN A 555 108.49 -21.16 -19.51
N SER A 556 109.37 -20.35 -20.12
CA SER A 556 108.97 -19.28 -21.04
C SER A 556 108.41 -19.85 -22.36
N THR A 557 108.96 -20.96 -22.85
CA THR A 557 108.49 -21.66 -24.05
C THR A 557 107.13 -22.34 -23.85
N ILE A 558 106.88 -22.93 -22.66
CA ILE A 558 105.59 -23.55 -22.32
C ILE A 558 104.46 -22.49 -22.25
N HIS A 559 104.76 -21.29 -21.76
CA HIS A 559 103.79 -20.19 -21.75
C HIS A 559 103.47 -19.66 -23.15
N TYR A 560 104.44 -19.67 -24.06
CA TYR A 560 104.21 -19.29 -25.46
C TYR A 560 103.26 -20.27 -26.17
N ILE A 561 103.46 -21.59 -25.99
CA ILE A 561 102.62 -22.63 -26.60
C ILE A 561 101.19 -22.63 -26.04
N ARG A 562 101.03 -22.35 -24.73
CA ARG A 562 99.70 -22.29 -24.11
C ARG A 562 98.85 -21.13 -24.64
N ARG A 563 99.48 -19.99 -24.97
CA ARG A 563 98.80 -18.80 -25.52
C ARG A 563 98.27 -19.02 -26.94
N GLU A 564 98.93 -19.87 -27.74
CA GLU A 564 98.44 -20.28 -29.06
C GLU A 564 97.30 -21.31 -28.97
N GLN A 565 97.31 -22.23 -28.00
CA GLN A 565 96.27 -23.26 -27.88
C GLN A 565 94.95 -22.78 -27.27
N THR A 566 94.94 -21.72 -26.46
CA THR A 566 93.70 -21.20 -25.86
C THR A 566 92.89 -20.26 -26.77
N GLY A 567 93.25 -20.13 -28.05
CA GLY A 567 92.38 -19.51 -29.06
C GLY A 567 91.84 -18.15 -28.61
N GLY A 568 92.73 -17.16 -28.48
CA GLY A 568 92.32 -15.77 -28.34
C GLY A 568 91.68 -15.29 -29.64
N THR A 569 90.40 -15.60 -29.84
CA THR A 569 89.59 -14.94 -30.85
C THR A 569 89.49 -13.47 -30.45
N LEU A 570 90.19 -12.63 -31.22
CA LEU A 570 89.98 -11.19 -31.22
C LEU A 570 88.47 -10.91 -31.38
N PRO A 571 87.92 -9.92 -30.68
CA PRO A 571 86.52 -9.56 -30.84
C PRO A 571 86.32 -9.09 -32.28
N GLU A 572 85.54 -9.84 -33.05
CA GLU A 572 85.00 -9.40 -34.33
C GLU A 572 84.25 -8.08 -34.08
N SER A 573 84.75 -7.02 -34.72
CA SER A 573 84.05 -5.76 -34.86
C SER A 573 82.81 -6.00 -35.71
N SER A 574 81.66 -6.19 -35.05
CA SER A 574 80.36 -6.15 -35.71
C SER A 574 80.05 -4.70 -36.12
N ASN A 575 80.28 -4.43 -37.40
CA ASN A 575 79.64 -3.36 -38.16
C ASN A 575 78.33 -3.94 -38.73
N GLU A 576 77.17 -3.38 -38.33
CA GLU A 576 75.87 -3.36 -39.04
C GLU A 576 74.88 -2.61 -38.13
N GLN A 577 74.59 -1.32 -38.37
CA GLN A 577 73.53 -0.77 -39.23
C GLN A 577 72.10 -1.14 -38.84
N ASN A 578 71.48 -0.32 -37.98
CA ASN A 578 70.23 0.43 -38.25
C ASN A 578 70.02 1.52 -37.20
#